data_AF-A0AA95FV40-F1
#
_entry.id   AF-A0AA95FV40-F1
#
_cell.length_a   1.000
_cell.length_b   1.000
_cell.length_c   1.000
_cell.angle_alpha   90.00
_cell.angle_beta   90.00
_cell.angle_gamma   90.00
#
_symmetry.space_group_name_H-M   'P 1'
#
loop_
_entity.id
_entity.type
_entity.pdbx_description
1 polymer ?
#
loop_
_entity_poly.entity_id
_entity_poly.type
_entity_poly.pdbx_seq_one_letter_code
_entity_poly.pdbx_strand_id
1 'polypeptide(L)'
;MAEKAGRPVAVGLLPPVGVEQVSNGEADQLLATWGHYLGPCSRPFGKQSFVLHIDGRPISLATSASTVSSAVRFSDDCTMPRGELVELARLCTAPGEQWATRVMLRLWREVHARQWPHWQVRAAVAYSQNDRHEGRIYRFDGWTKVRELPASGGGGQWSGRRTEGHVARGPKTLWSWRYDSHIPPAPTTGDDHD
;
A
#
# COMPACT_ATOMS: atom_id res chain seq x y z
N MET A 1 -51.69 5.64 -24.91
CA MET A 1 -50.73 6.14 -23.91
C MET A 1 -49.86 4.97 -23.48
N ALA A 2 -48.54 5.19 -23.45
CA ALA A 2 -47.54 4.14 -23.43
C ALA A 2 -47.42 3.44 -22.06
N GLU A 3 -47.55 2.12 -22.07
CA GLU A 3 -47.11 1.27 -20.98
C GLU A 3 -45.66 0.84 -21.28
N LYS A 4 -44.71 1.35 -20.50
CA LYS A 4 -43.34 0.84 -20.46
C LYS A 4 -42.74 1.07 -19.08
N ALA A 5 -42.53 -0.03 -18.36
CA ALA A 5 -41.30 -0.32 -17.62
C ALA A 5 -41.47 -1.76 -17.12
N GLY A 6 -40.85 -2.76 -17.75
CA GLY A 6 -39.42 -2.95 -17.66
C GLY A 6 -39.15 -3.92 -16.52
N ARG A 7 -39.06 -5.22 -16.85
CA ARG A 7 -38.86 -6.35 -15.94
C ARG A 7 -37.68 -6.10 -14.98
N PRO A 8 -37.76 -6.49 -13.70
CA PRO A 8 -36.68 -6.25 -12.73
C PRO A 8 -35.41 -6.98 -13.20
N VAL A 9 -34.34 -6.22 -13.42
CA VAL A 9 -33.02 -6.77 -13.64
C VAL A 9 -32.52 -7.23 -12.27
N ALA A 10 -32.36 -8.54 -12.10
CA ALA A 10 -31.56 -9.07 -11.01
C ALA A 10 -30.10 -8.63 -11.26
N VAL A 11 -29.72 -7.51 -10.67
CA VAL A 11 -28.34 -7.03 -10.67
C VAL A 11 -27.54 -7.99 -9.79
N GLY A 12 -26.53 -8.63 -10.38
CA GLY A 12 -25.59 -9.46 -9.63
C GLY A 12 -25.04 -8.69 -8.44
N LEU A 13 -24.98 -9.36 -7.28
CA LEU A 13 -24.74 -8.86 -5.93
C LEU A 13 -23.35 -8.22 -5.66
N LEU A 14 -22.65 -7.71 -6.66
CA LEU A 14 -21.37 -7.03 -6.45
C LEU A 14 -21.60 -5.54 -6.21
N PRO A 15 -20.95 -4.94 -5.18
CA PRO A 15 -21.05 -3.50 -4.97
C PRO A 15 -20.44 -2.76 -6.19
N PRO A 16 -21.02 -1.62 -6.60
CA PRO A 16 -20.52 -0.86 -7.74
C PRO A 16 -19.07 -0.37 -7.54
N VAL A 17 -18.63 -0.22 -6.29
CA VAL A 17 -17.25 0.09 -5.93
C VAL A 17 -16.87 -0.73 -4.69
N GLY A 18 -15.71 -1.35 -4.70
CA GLY A 18 -15.22 -2.13 -3.55
C GLY A 18 -13.70 -2.23 -3.53
N VAL A 19 -13.12 -2.38 -2.35
CA VAL A 19 -11.71 -2.77 -2.20
C VAL A 19 -11.66 -4.15 -1.59
N GLU A 20 -10.99 -5.08 -2.26
CA GLU A 20 -10.84 -6.45 -1.79
C GLU A 20 -9.38 -6.83 -1.66
N GLN A 21 -9.10 -7.74 -0.73
CA GLN A 21 -7.81 -8.39 -0.66
C GLN A 21 -7.73 -9.46 -1.74
N VAL A 22 -6.66 -9.43 -2.53
CA VAL A 22 -6.42 -10.37 -3.63
C VAL A 22 -5.23 -11.28 -3.32
N SER A 23 -5.11 -12.36 -4.09
CA SER A 23 -3.94 -13.22 -4.01
C SER A 23 -2.68 -12.49 -4.47
N ASN A 24 -1.51 -12.92 -3.97
CA ASN A 24 -0.24 -12.33 -4.39
C ASN A 24 0.06 -12.57 -5.88
N GLY A 25 -0.39 -13.69 -6.45
CA GLY A 25 -0.22 -13.99 -7.87
C GLY A 25 -1.06 -13.07 -8.77
N GLU A 26 -2.31 -12.83 -8.38
CA GLU A 26 -3.19 -11.89 -9.07
C GLU A 26 -2.65 -10.46 -9.03
N ALA A 27 -2.20 -10.01 -7.86
CA ALA A 27 -1.57 -8.70 -7.70
C ALA A 27 -0.33 -8.54 -8.61
N ASP A 28 0.51 -9.57 -8.69
CA ASP A 28 1.70 -9.57 -9.53
C ASP A 28 1.35 -9.56 -11.04
N GLN A 29 0.26 -10.23 -11.45
CA GLN A 29 -0.26 -10.16 -12.81
C GLN A 29 -0.77 -8.76 -13.15
N LEU A 30 -1.53 -8.11 -12.25
CA LEU A 30 -2.00 -6.74 -12.46
C LEU A 30 -0.83 -5.75 -12.57
N LEU A 31 0.18 -5.88 -11.71
CA LEU A 31 1.39 -5.06 -11.77
C LEU A 31 2.14 -5.21 -13.10
N ALA A 32 2.21 -6.44 -13.64
CA ALA A 32 2.83 -6.70 -14.92
C ALA A 32 1.99 -6.12 -16.07
N THR A 33 0.69 -6.39 -16.09
CA THR A 33 -0.25 -5.92 -17.13
C THR A 33 -0.34 -4.40 -17.18
N TRP A 34 -0.36 -3.72 -16.03
CA TRP A 34 -0.41 -2.25 -15.97
C TRP A 34 0.96 -1.60 -16.12
N GLY A 35 2.03 -2.38 -16.28
CA GLY A 35 3.37 -1.86 -16.55
C GLY A 35 4.00 -1.13 -15.36
N HIS A 36 3.74 -1.59 -14.12
CA HIS A 36 4.40 -1.01 -12.95
C HIS A 36 5.92 -1.15 -13.09
N TYR A 37 6.67 -0.05 -12.94
CA TYR A 37 8.09 -0.01 -13.26
C TYR A 37 9.00 -0.90 -12.37
N LEU A 38 8.54 -1.29 -11.18
CA LEU A 38 9.22 -2.28 -10.33
C LEU A 38 8.73 -3.71 -10.56
N GLY A 39 7.77 -3.91 -11.46
CA GLY A 39 7.11 -5.18 -11.73
C GLY A 39 6.47 -5.81 -10.48
N PRO A 40 6.30 -7.14 -10.51
CA PRO A 40 5.87 -7.95 -9.37
C PRO A 40 6.61 -7.62 -8.06
N CYS A 41 5.93 -7.83 -6.94
CA CYS A 41 6.50 -7.53 -5.63
C CYS A 41 7.10 -8.78 -5.00
N SER A 42 8.42 -8.93 -5.12
CA SER A 42 9.19 -9.91 -4.35
C SER A 42 9.77 -9.24 -3.11
N ARG A 43 9.26 -9.63 -1.94
CA ARG A 43 9.71 -9.17 -0.63
C ARG A 43 10.03 -10.40 0.23
N PRO A 44 11.10 -10.33 1.04
CA PRO A 44 11.61 -11.47 1.79
C PRO A 44 10.65 -11.96 2.89
N PHE A 45 9.81 -11.08 3.41
CA PHE A 45 8.94 -11.38 4.54
C PHE A 45 7.58 -10.70 4.34
N GLY A 46 6.54 -11.50 4.16
CA GLY A 46 5.15 -11.07 4.08
C GLY A 46 4.80 -10.17 2.89
N LYS A 47 3.61 -10.38 2.32
CA LYS A 47 2.98 -9.49 1.34
C LYS A 47 1.47 -9.68 1.43
N GLN A 48 0.73 -8.58 1.42
CA GLN A 48 -0.72 -8.56 1.21
C GLN A 48 -1.06 -7.48 0.19
N SER A 49 -2.00 -7.75 -0.69
CA SER A 49 -2.35 -6.84 -1.77
C SER A 49 -3.84 -6.61 -1.81
N PHE A 50 -4.23 -5.38 -2.13
CA PHE A 50 -5.62 -4.95 -2.22
C PHE A 50 -5.87 -4.31 -3.57
N VAL A 51 -7.06 -4.54 -4.11
CA VAL A 51 -7.49 -4.01 -5.41
C VAL A 51 -8.81 -3.27 -5.25
N LEU A 52 -8.82 -2.03 -5.71
CA LEU A 52 -10.02 -1.23 -5.93
C LEU A 52 -10.69 -1.71 -7.21
N HIS A 53 -11.95 -2.11 -7.10
CA HIS A 53 -12.83 -2.51 -8.18
C HIS A 53 -13.92 -1.46 -8.42
N ILE A 54 -14.26 -1.24 -9.69
CA ILE A 54 -15.46 -0.49 -10.11
C ILE A 54 -16.22 -1.38 -11.09
N ASP A 55 -17.47 -1.68 -10.80
CA ASP A 55 -18.32 -2.59 -11.57
C ASP A 55 -17.61 -3.93 -11.89
N GLY A 56 -16.92 -4.48 -10.88
CA GLY A 56 -16.16 -5.73 -10.99
C GLY A 56 -14.84 -5.63 -11.77
N ARG A 57 -14.46 -4.45 -12.28
CA ARG A 57 -13.20 -4.25 -12.99
C ARG A 57 -12.09 -3.76 -12.04
N PRO A 58 -10.88 -4.35 -12.05
CA PRO A 58 -9.77 -3.87 -11.25
C PRO A 58 -9.25 -2.53 -11.79
N ILE A 59 -9.17 -1.53 -10.92
CA ILE A 59 -8.83 -0.14 -11.28
C ILE A 59 -7.48 0.26 -10.68
N SER A 60 -7.26 -0.03 -9.39
CA SER A 60 -6.04 0.38 -8.68
C SER A 60 -5.65 -0.66 -7.65
N LEU A 61 -4.36 -0.77 -7.38
CA LEU A 61 -3.76 -1.78 -6.54
C LEU A 61 -2.78 -1.14 -5.57
N ALA A 62 -2.83 -1.59 -4.32
CA ALA A 62 -1.84 -1.29 -3.29
C ALA A 62 -1.33 -2.58 -2.67
N THR A 63 -0.01 -2.69 -2.53
CA THR A 63 0.65 -3.83 -1.88
C THR A 63 1.32 -3.36 -0.60
N SER A 64 0.91 -3.94 0.53
CA SER A 64 1.67 -3.88 1.77
C SER A 64 2.76 -4.95 1.78
N ALA A 65 3.93 -4.59 2.32
CA ALA A 65 4.96 -5.56 2.65
C ALA A 65 5.75 -5.14 3.89
N SER A 66 6.58 -6.04 4.42
CA SER A 66 7.57 -5.63 5.40
C SER A 66 8.66 -4.73 4.80
N THR A 67 9.24 -3.89 5.64
CA THR A 67 10.42 -3.11 5.28
C THR A 67 11.62 -4.02 5.06
N VAL A 68 12.43 -3.75 4.03
CA VAL A 68 13.68 -4.51 3.78
C VAL A 68 14.66 -4.34 4.95
N SER A 69 14.76 -3.15 5.54
CA SER A 69 15.54 -2.89 6.74
C SER A 69 14.84 -3.42 8.00
N SER A 70 15.61 -3.79 9.03
CA SER A 70 15.09 -4.22 10.34
C SER A 70 14.45 -3.08 11.15
N ALA A 71 14.78 -1.83 10.82
CA ALA A 71 14.20 -0.63 11.39
C ALA A 71 14.26 0.52 10.38
N VAL A 72 13.46 1.56 10.61
CA VAL A 72 13.44 2.79 9.82
C VAL A 72 13.72 3.97 10.75
N ARG A 73 14.72 4.79 10.40
CA ARG A 73 15.04 6.03 11.12
C ARG A 73 14.12 7.16 10.63
N PHE A 74 13.37 7.75 11.55
CA PHE A 74 12.49 8.88 11.31
C PHE A 74 13.16 10.23 11.61
N SER A 75 13.93 10.30 12.70
CA SER A 75 14.79 11.43 13.07
C SER A 75 16.04 10.89 13.76
N ASP A 76 16.93 11.76 14.24
CA ASP A 76 18.15 11.31 14.91
C ASP A 76 17.89 10.52 16.20
N ASP A 77 16.83 10.87 16.92
CA ASP A 77 16.41 10.24 18.17
C ASP A 77 15.20 9.31 18.03
N CYS A 78 14.65 9.15 16.82
CA CYS A 78 13.47 8.32 16.56
C CYS A 78 13.76 7.27 15.49
N THR A 79 13.85 6.00 15.91
CA THR A 79 13.92 4.85 15.03
C THR A 79 12.80 3.89 15.39
N MET A 80 12.05 3.41 14.39
CA MET A 80 10.94 2.48 14.58
C MET A 80 11.34 1.11 14.02
N PRO A 81 11.18 0.02 14.79
CA PRO A 81 11.50 -1.32 14.32
C PRO A 81 10.51 -1.78 13.24
N ARG A 82 10.94 -2.71 12.38
CA ARG A 82 10.09 -3.32 11.34
C ARG A 82 8.78 -3.86 11.91
N GLY A 83 8.83 -4.45 13.12
CA GLY A 83 7.67 -5.00 13.83
C GLY A 83 6.61 -3.99 14.24
N GLU A 84 6.78 -2.70 13.91
CA GLU A 84 5.79 -1.64 14.13
C GLU A 84 5.39 -0.94 12.81
N LEU A 85 5.91 -1.42 11.67
CA LEU A 85 5.84 -0.73 10.39
C LEU A 85 5.19 -1.59 9.30
N VAL A 86 4.51 -0.94 8.37
CA VAL A 86 4.13 -1.56 7.09
C VAL A 86 4.57 -0.66 5.94
N GLU A 87 5.18 -1.25 4.91
CA GLU A 87 5.61 -0.52 3.71
C GLU A 87 4.53 -0.58 2.63
N LEU A 88 4.19 0.56 2.03
CA LEU A 88 3.53 0.60 0.73
C LEU A 88 4.55 0.23 -0.35
N ALA A 89 4.67 -1.06 -0.62
CA ALA A 89 5.68 -1.61 -1.50
C ALA A 89 5.34 -1.42 -2.99
N ARG A 90 4.06 -1.38 -3.33
CA ARG A 90 3.55 -1.07 -4.68
C ARG A 90 2.28 -0.24 -4.57
N LEU A 91 2.15 0.69 -5.50
CA LEU A 91 0.93 1.43 -5.77
C LEU A 91 0.85 1.59 -7.29
N CYS A 92 -0.18 1.03 -7.90
CA CYS A 92 -0.33 1.04 -9.35
C CYS A 92 -1.80 1.18 -9.72
N THR A 93 -2.06 1.74 -10.88
CA THR A 93 -3.41 2.01 -11.37
C THR A 93 -3.45 1.67 -12.85
N ALA A 94 -4.58 1.13 -13.30
CA ALA A 94 -4.77 0.76 -14.69
C ALA A 94 -4.50 1.96 -15.63
N PRO A 95 -3.94 1.73 -16.82
CA PRO A 95 -3.75 2.78 -17.82
C PRO A 95 -5.08 3.51 -18.12
N GLY A 96 -5.06 4.84 -18.03
CA GLY A 96 -6.24 5.69 -18.24
C GLY A 96 -7.03 6.03 -16.96
N GLU A 97 -6.73 5.37 -15.84
CA GLU A 97 -7.47 5.52 -14.59
C GLU A 97 -6.69 6.30 -13.52
N GLN A 98 -5.72 7.15 -13.90
CA GLN A 98 -4.71 7.70 -12.98
C GLN A 98 -5.30 8.44 -11.77
N TRP A 99 -6.52 8.98 -11.91
CA TRP A 99 -7.31 9.59 -10.83
C TRP A 99 -7.43 8.67 -9.60
N ALA A 100 -7.52 7.36 -9.80
CA ALA A 100 -7.73 6.38 -8.74
C ALA A 100 -6.50 6.15 -7.85
N THR A 101 -5.31 6.59 -8.28
CA THR A 101 -4.06 6.39 -7.52
C THR A 101 -4.12 7.00 -6.12
N ARG A 102 -4.62 8.24 -6.00
CA ARG A 102 -4.76 8.90 -4.69
C ARG A 102 -5.92 8.33 -3.88
N VAL A 103 -6.99 7.88 -4.55
CA VAL A 103 -8.12 7.21 -3.90
C VAL A 103 -7.65 5.91 -3.26
N MET A 104 -6.94 5.06 -4.01
CA MET A 104 -6.40 3.81 -3.51
C MET A 104 -5.34 4.02 -2.43
N LEU A 105 -4.46 5.02 -2.57
CA LEU A 105 -3.51 5.39 -1.51
C LEU A 105 -4.23 5.68 -0.19
N ARG A 106 -5.30 6.47 -0.24
CA ARG A 106 -6.07 6.83 0.95
C ARG A 106 -6.82 5.65 1.54
N LEU A 107 -7.53 4.86 0.71
CA LEU A 107 -8.23 3.66 1.16
C LEU A 107 -7.26 2.66 1.80
N TRP A 108 -6.12 2.42 1.15
CA TRP A 108 -5.09 1.56 1.69
C TRP A 108 -4.58 2.05 3.04
N ARG A 109 -4.21 3.33 3.14
CA ARG A 109 -3.64 3.89 4.37
C ARG A 109 -4.64 3.90 5.53
N GLU A 110 -5.88 4.30 5.30
CA GLU A 110 -6.88 4.43 6.37
C GLU A 110 -7.40 3.07 6.86
N VAL A 111 -7.54 2.10 5.95
CA VAL A 111 -8.25 0.85 6.24
C VAL A 111 -7.30 -0.36 6.22
N HIS A 112 -6.55 -0.54 5.14
CA HIS A 112 -5.92 -1.83 4.85
C HIS A 112 -4.48 -1.98 5.36
N ALA A 113 -3.74 -0.88 5.49
CA ALA A 113 -2.38 -0.90 6.00
C ALA A 113 -2.31 -1.47 7.42
N ARG A 114 -3.31 -1.15 8.28
CA ARG A 114 -3.42 -1.67 9.65
C ARG A 114 -3.88 -3.13 9.74
N GLN A 115 -4.37 -3.72 8.65
CA GLN A 115 -4.77 -5.13 8.58
C GLN A 115 -3.58 -6.09 8.41
N TRP A 116 -2.35 -5.57 8.45
CA TRP A 116 -1.13 -6.37 8.34
C TRP A 116 -1.11 -7.51 9.38
N PRO A 117 -1.03 -8.79 8.97
CA PRO A 117 -1.32 -9.92 9.84
C PRO A 117 -0.17 -10.29 10.78
N HIS A 118 1.01 -9.68 10.62
CA HIS A 118 2.22 -10.13 11.32
C HIS A 118 2.52 -9.35 12.61
N TRP A 119 2.01 -8.13 12.74
CA TRP A 119 2.18 -7.28 13.94
C TRP A 119 1.24 -6.07 13.90
N GLN A 120 1.08 -5.43 15.05
CA GLN A 120 0.34 -4.17 15.15
C GLN A 120 1.11 -3.04 14.45
N VAL A 121 0.52 -2.48 13.40
CA VAL A 121 1.11 -1.37 12.64
C VAL A 121 0.90 -0.06 13.39
N ARG A 122 2.00 0.61 13.73
CA ARG A 122 2.01 1.96 14.33
C ARG A 122 2.30 3.06 13.31
N ALA A 123 2.98 2.72 12.22
CA ALA A 123 3.12 3.63 11.08
C ALA A 123 3.18 2.89 9.74
N ALA A 124 2.65 3.54 8.71
CA ALA A 124 2.87 3.18 7.33
C ALA A 124 4.04 4.00 6.76
N VAL A 125 4.87 3.37 5.92
CA VAL A 125 5.99 4.03 5.25
C VAL A 125 5.94 3.81 3.75
N ALA A 126 6.44 4.76 2.99
CA ALA A 126 6.54 4.67 1.54
C ALA A 126 7.85 5.33 1.05
N TYR A 127 8.45 4.76 0.01
CA TYR A 127 9.64 5.33 -0.64
C TYR A 127 9.28 5.80 -2.04
N SER A 128 9.45 7.09 -2.32
CA SER A 128 9.41 7.60 -3.70
C SER A 128 10.82 7.68 -4.29
N GLN A 129 11.00 7.25 -5.53
CA GLN A 129 12.22 7.58 -6.28
C GLN A 129 12.13 9.02 -6.79
N ASN A 130 13.07 9.86 -6.36
CA ASN A 130 12.99 11.30 -6.62
C ASN A 130 13.06 11.62 -8.13
N ASP A 131 13.81 10.83 -8.89
CA ASP A 131 13.94 10.99 -10.35
C ASP A 131 12.63 10.69 -11.11
N ARG A 132 11.69 9.95 -10.49
CA ARG A 132 10.41 9.57 -11.12
C ARG A 132 9.26 10.47 -10.71
N HIS A 133 9.22 10.87 -9.44
CA HIS A 133 8.21 11.80 -8.96
C HIS A 133 8.65 12.44 -7.64
N GLU A 134 8.31 13.71 -7.47
CA GLU A 134 8.61 14.54 -6.29
C GLU A 134 7.80 14.16 -5.02
N GLY A 135 7.06 13.04 -5.04
CA GLY A 135 6.25 12.59 -3.91
C GLY A 135 4.94 13.38 -3.68
N ARG A 136 4.46 14.12 -4.69
CA ARG A 136 3.17 14.86 -4.66
C ARG A 136 2.00 14.07 -4.09
N ILE A 137 1.87 12.79 -4.48
CA ILE A 137 0.78 11.93 -4.01
C ILE A 137 0.79 11.76 -2.49
N TYR A 138 1.97 11.75 -1.85
CA TYR A 138 2.11 11.63 -0.41
C TYR A 138 1.86 12.98 0.27
N ARG A 139 2.52 14.05 -0.23
CA ARG A 139 2.35 15.41 0.30
C ARG A 139 0.89 15.85 0.33
N PHE A 140 0.17 15.69 -0.78
CA PHE A 140 -1.23 16.10 -0.89
C PHE A 140 -2.23 15.10 -0.30
N ASP A 141 -1.73 14.03 0.31
CA ASP A 141 -2.55 13.08 1.06
C ASP A 141 -2.21 13.10 2.55
N GLY A 142 -1.43 14.07 3.02
CA GLY A 142 -1.18 14.29 4.46
C GLY A 142 -0.02 13.48 5.04
N TRP A 143 0.77 12.80 4.20
CA TRP A 143 1.96 12.11 4.67
C TRP A 143 3.05 13.10 5.08
N THR A 144 3.81 12.74 6.11
CA THR A 144 4.99 13.49 6.54
C THR A 144 6.19 13.09 5.68
N LYS A 145 6.88 14.07 5.09
CA LYS A 145 8.21 13.84 4.50
C LYS A 145 9.20 13.64 5.66
N VAL A 146 9.81 12.47 5.72
CA VAL A 146 10.74 12.12 6.80
C VAL A 146 12.14 12.59 6.46
N ARG A 147 12.69 12.11 5.34
CA ARG A 147 14.04 12.44 4.89
C ARG A 147 14.26 12.06 3.44
N GLU A 148 15.26 12.68 2.85
CA GLU A 148 15.87 12.19 1.62
C GLU A 148 16.97 11.17 1.96
N LEU A 149 17.09 10.19 1.10
CA LEU A 149 18.02 9.08 1.20
C LEU A 149 18.86 9.07 -0.08
N PRO A 150 20.19 8.97 0.05
CA PRO A 150 21.05 8.79 -1.11
C PRO A 150 20.71 7.48 -1.83
N ALA A 151 21.19 7.34 -3.07
CA ALA A 151 21.01 6.11 -3.83
C ALA A 151 21.56 4.91 -3.04
N SER A 152 20.68 3.99 -2.65
CA SER A 152 21.07 2.73 -2.01
C SER A 152 21.47 1.72 -3.08
N GLY A 153 22.71 1.22 -2.99
CA GLY A 153 23.25 0.15 -3.84
C GLY A 153 22.68 -1.25 -3.56
N GLY A 154 21.67 -1.40 -2.69
CA GLY A 154 21.22 -2.73 -2.24
C GLY A 154 22.33 -3.47 -1.46
N GLY A 155 22.25 -4.80 -1.39
CA GLY A 155 23.28 -5.65 -0.76
C GLY A 155 23.14 -5.92 0.73
N GLY A 156 22.03 -5.50 1.37
CA GLY A 156 21.69 -5.98 2.71
C GLY A 156 21.24 -7.45 2.69
N GLN A 157 21.07 -8.07 3.87
CA GLN A 157 20.69 -9.49 4.01
C GLN A 157 19.49 -9.92 3.15
N TRP A 158 18.60 -8.99 2.82
CA TRP A 158 17.35 -9.25 2.10
C TRP A 158 17.23 -8.54 0.74
N SER A 159 18.33 -7.98 0.22
CA SER A 159 18.32 -7.32 -1.08
C SER A 159 19.61 -7.64 -1.84
N GLY A 160 19.48 -8.09 -3.08
CA GLY A 160 20.62 -8.19 -3.99
C GLY A 160 21.30 -6.83 -4.21
N ARG A 161 22.56 -6.87 -4.66
CA ARG A 161 23.30 -5.67 -5.07
C ARG A 161 22.63 -5.06 -6.30
N ARG A 162 22.38 -3.76 -6.26
CA ARG A 162 21.82 -2.97 -7.37
C ARG A 162 22.97 -2.42 -8.20
N THR A 163 23.11 -2.91 -9.43
CA THR A 163 24.09 -2.45 -10.41
C THR A 163 23.63 -1.16 -11.10
N GLU A 164 24.49 -0.61 -11.94
CA GLU A 164 24.15 0.45 -12.88
C GLU A 164 22.99 0.02 -13.81
N GLY A 165 22.04 0.94 -14.03
CA GLY A 165 20.80 0.66 -14.77
C GLY A 165 19.67 0.00 -13.98
N HIS A 166 19.87 -0.43 -12.72
CA HIS A 166 18.79 -1.07 -11.95
C HIS A 166 17.63 -0.09 -11.68
N VAL A 167 16.41 -0.43 -12.09
CA VAL A 167 15.22 0.45 -12.04
C VAL A 167 14.90 1.04 -10.66
N ALA A 168 15.31 0.34 -9.59
CA ALA A 168 15.15 0.74 -8.18
C ALA A 168 16.33 1.57 -7.58
N ARG A 169 17.37 1.88 -8.37
CA ARG A 169 18.51 2.75 -8.00
C ARG A 169 18.09 4.23 -8.06
N GLY A 170 18.86 5.11 -7.43
CA GLY A 170 18.60 6.55 -7.39
C GLY A 170 18.18 7.04 -5.99
N PRO A 171 18.26 8.36 -5.75
CA PRO A 171 17.85 8.97 -4.50
C PRO A 171 16.36 8.73 -4.23
N LYS A 172 16.02 8.59 -2.95
CA LYS A 172 14.65 8.31 -2.51
C LYS A 172 14.22 9.28 -1.43
N THR A 173 12.94 9.59 -1.39
CA THR A 173 12.33 10.25 -0.24
C THR A 173 11.54 9.22 0.54
N LEU A 174 11.79 9.16 1.85
CA LEU A 174 10.98 8.41 2.79
C LEU A 174 9.81 9.27 3.25
N TRP A 175 8.61 8.72 3.11
CA TRP A 175 7.36 9.29 3.60
C TRP A 175 6.80 8.39 4.69
N SER A 176 6.14 8.99 5.68
CA SER A 176 5.46 8.24 6.74
C SER A 176 4.08 8.77 7.05
N TRP A 177 3.23 7.86 7.48
CA TRP A 177 1.95 8.14 8.13
C TRP A 177 1.92 7.43 9.49
N ARG A 178 1.74 8.18 10.58
CA ARG A 178 1.69 7.63 11.94
C ARG A 178 0.23 7.45 12.36
N TYR A 179 -0.09 6.31 12.96
CA TYR A 179 -1.45 5.97 13.42
C TYR A 179 -1.66 6.30 14.90
N ASP A 180 -1.11 7.42 15.40
CA ASP A 180 -1.06 7.72 16.83
C ASP A 180 -2.42 7.46 17.55
N SER A 181 -2.37 6.59 18.57
CA SER A 181 -3.25 6.33 19.72
C SER A 181 -4.78 6.33 19.62
N HIS A 182 -5.43 6.36 18.45
CA HIS A 182 -6.85 5.98 18.37
C HIS A 182 -6.98 4.46 18.13
N ILE A 183 -6.58 3.69 19.14
CA ILE A 183 -7.05 2.31 19.31
C ILE A 183 -8.18 2.42 20.34
N PRO A 184 -9.46 2.25 19.97
CA PRO A 184 -10.48 2.00 20.98
C PRO A 184 -10.05 0.76 21.78
N PRO A 185 -10.22 0.75 23.12
CA PRO A 185 -9.84 -0.40 23.93
C PRO A 185 -10.46 -1.66 23.35
N ALA A 186 -9.71 -2.76 23.37
CA ALA A 186 -10.26 -4.06 23.02
C ALA A 186 -11.54 -4.28 23.83
N PRO A 187 -12.58 -4.91 23.26
CA PRO A 187 -13.76 -5.28 24.04
C PRO A 187 -13.26 -6.09 25.24
N THR A 188 -13.50 -5.58 26.44
CA THR A 188 -13.32 -6.34 27.67
C THR A 188 -14.22 -7.56 27.51
N THR A 189 -13.61 -8.72 27.29
CA THR A 189 -14.24 -9.99 27.66
C THR A 189 -14.54 -9.86 29.14
N GLY A 190 -15.81 -9.63 29.47
CA GLY A 190 -16.28 -9.75 30.83
C GLY A 190 -15.96 -11.17 31.26
N ASP A 191 -15.00 -11.31 32.16
CA ASP A 191 -14.93 -12.46 33.03
C ASP A 191 -16.12 -12.31 34.00
N ASP A 192 -17.28 -12.80 33.55
CA ASP A 192 -18.32 -13.25 34.46
C ASP A 192 -17.81 -14.56 35.08
N HIS A 193 -17.09 -14.42 36.18
CA HIS A 193 -16.95 -15.49 37.15
C HIS A 193 -18.04 -15.31 38.21
N ASP A 194 -19.01 -16.22 38.16
CA ASP A 194 -19.89 -16.62 39.27
C ASP A 194 -19.12 -16.83 40.59
#